data_AF-A0A2E0I2M2-F1
#
_entry.id   AF-A0A2E0I2M2-F1
#
_cell.length_a   1.000
_cell.length_b   1.000
_cell.length_c   1.000
_cell.angle_alpha   90.00
_cell.angle_beta   90.00
_cell.angle_gamma   90.00
#
_symmetry.space_group_name_H-M   'P 1'
#
loop_
_entity.id
_entity.type
_entity.pdbx_description
1 polymer ?
#
loop_
_entity_poly.entity_id
_entity_poly.type
_entity_poly.pdbx_seq_one_letter_code
_entity_poly.pdbx_strand_id
1 'polypeptide(L)'
;MIGNTFNKFFQFIASIFNQFFMAFVWLVFFIRRRAIVLIAAIIVGLITGYLIEKTSPPVYKSSISVKQNYQTGENLYGSINYYNGLLRDRDYQILAEVLGLLSSPKEIVGFEIEPIITDNDMLVMFDKYMGGLDSLAASKIDYKDYAKNIRDYKHRYQQISIKSRTRADFNNVFTNIVGNIETNLFFVNEQLKDLSELESNKTSLKEALVKSDSLQETYKRVLEQQIDPKTTSEIGITFEGNNEKDKTREFDLYKNDIDLRQRIIDIDREIKDKKNIIDVISSKQDNGFVDNTKNFIGIALPYKQFYLFFIFSIVFMALLCFEFLKFLDKYSPDK
;
A
#
# COMPACT_ATOMS: atom_id res chain seq x y z
N MET A 1 -8.06 -57.12 2.71
CA MET A 1 -7.47 -56.54 1.47
C MET A 1 -6.93 -55.12 1.65
N ILE A 2 -7.37 -54.33 2.64
CA ILE A 2 -6.91 -52.94 2.88
C ILE A 2 -5.42 -52.83 3.28
N GLY A 3 -4.88 -53.78 4.06
CA GLY A 3 -3.47 -53.73 4.50
C GLY A 3 -2.42 -53.86 3.38
N ASN A 4 -2.73 -54.58 2.29
CA ASN A 4 -1.79 -54.73 1.17
C ASN A 4 -1.72 -53.46 0.31
N THR A 5 -2.83 -52.72 0.20
CA THR A 5 -2.89 -51.44 -0.51
C THR A 5 -2.13 -50.35 0.26
N PHE A 6 -2.28 -50.28 1.58
CA PHE A 6 -1.52 -49.35 2.42
C PHE A 6 -0.01 -49.64 2.42
N ASN A 7 0.38 -50.93 2.45
CA ASN A 7 1.79 -51.30 2.38
C ASN A 7 2.44 -50.87 1.05
N LYS A 8 1.76 -51.04 -0.09
CA LYS A 8 2.22 -50.56 -1.41
C LYS A 8 2.35 -49.04 -1.45
N PHE A 9 1.43 -48.31 -0.82
CA PHE A 9 1.49 -46.84 -0.73
C PHE A 9 2.69 -46.36 0.11
N PHE A 10 2.94 -46.96 1.27
CA PHE A 10 4.11 -46.63 2.09
C PHE A 10 5.43 -46.98 1.39
N GLN A 11 5.49 -48.11 0.68
CA GLN A 11 6.65 -48.48 -0.13
C GLN A 11 6.88 -47.50 -1.28
N PHE A 12 5.82 -47.00 -1.91
CA PHE A 12 5.93 -45.96 -2.93
C PHE A 12 6.50 -44.65 -2.36
N ILE A 13 5.97 -44.15 -1.23
CA ILE A 13 6.51 -42.96 -0.55
C ILE A 13 7.97 -43.18 -0.13
N ALA A 14 8.29 -44.33 0.46
CA ALA A 14 9.65 -44.67 0.85
C ALA A 14 10.61 -44.70 -0.35
N SER A 15 10.15 -45.20 -1.50
CA SER A 15 10.94 -45.22 -2.74
C SER A 15 11.24 -43.81 -3.26
N ILE A 16 10.27 -42.89 -3.20
CA ILE A 16 10.46 -41.48 -3.57
C ILE A 16 11.46 -40.81 -2.62
N PHE A 17 11.29 -41.00 -1.31
CA PHE A 17 12.19 -40.41 -0.33
C PHE A 17 13.63 -40.93 -0.50
N ASN A 18 13.79 -42.23 -0.78
CA ASN A 18 15.09 -42.81 -1.05
C ASN A 18 15.73 -42.22 -2.33
N GLN A 19 14.95 -42.00 -3.39
CA GLN A 19 15.45 -41.34 -4.60
C GLN A 19 15.90 -39.90 -4.33
N PHE A 20 15.13 -39.12 -3.56
CA PHE A 20 15.53 -37.77 -3.16
C PHE A 20 16.79 -37.78 -2.28
N PHE A 21 16.90 -38.73 -1.35
CA PHE A 21 18.09 -38.89 -0.53
C PHE A 21 19.32 -39.20 -1.37
N MET A 22 19.21 -40.11 -2.35
CA MET A 22 20.31 -40.44 -3.26
C MET A 22 20.68 -39.24 -4.15
N ALA A 23 19.69 -38.48 -4.64
CA ALA A 23 19.93 -37.25 -5.38
C ALA A 23 20.64 -36.19 -4.54
N PHE A 24 20.25 -36.04 -3.26
CA PHE A 24 20.91 -35.16 -2.30
C PHE A 24 22.35 -35.59 -2.03
N VAL A 25 22.59 -36.88 -1.76
CA VAL A 25 23.95 -37.41 -1.55
C VAL A 25 24.81 -37.18 -2.78
N TRP A 26 24.27 -37.43 -3.98
CA TRP A 26 24.94 -37.13 -5.24
C TRP A 26 25.28 -35.64 -5.39
N LEU A 27 24.34 -34.75 -5.05
CA LEU A 27 24.55 -33.30 -5.05
C LEU A 27 25.70 -32.91 -4.11
N VAL A 28 25.73 -33.46 -2.89
CA VAL A 28 26.82 -33.21 -1.92
C VAL A 28 28.17 -33.66 -2.48
N PHE A 29 28.23 -34.85 -3.10
CA PHE A 29 29.46 -35.32 -3.75
C PHE A 29 29.85 -34.47 -4.95
N PHE A 30 28.89 -34.04 -5.76
CA PHE A 30 29.12 -33.15 -6.89
C PHE A 30 29.73 -31.82 -6.43
N ILE A 31 29.13 -31.19 -5.42
CA ILE A 31 29.65 -29.95 -4.82
C ILE A 31 31.05 -30.19 -4.26
N ARG A 32 31.27 -31.26 -3.48
CA ARG A 32 32.58 -31.61 -2.93
C ARG A 32 33.63 -31.79 -4.03
N ARG A 33 33.30 -32.49 -5.11
CA ARG A 33 34.20 -32.76 -6.24
C ARG A 33 34.55 -31.51 -7.04
N ARG A 34 33.61 -30.57 -7.17
CA ARG A 34 33.77 -29.32 -7.92
C ARG A 34 34.01 -28.09 -7.03
N ALA A 35 34.28 -28.29 -5.74
CA ALA A 35 34.37 -27.22 -4.75
C ALA A 35 35.35 -26.12 -5.14
N ILE A 36 36.52 -26.47 -5.68
CA ILE A 36 37.54 -25.49 -6.11
C ILE A 36 36.99 -24.57 -7.21
N VAL A 37 36.31 -25.13 -8.21
CA VAL A 37 35.74 -24.35 -9.32
C VAL A 37 34.58 -23.48 -8.84
N LEU A 38 33.75 -23.98 -7.92
CA LEU A 38 32.65 -23.23 -7.33
C LEU A 38 33.15 -22.07 -6.45
N ILE A 39 34.21 -22.29 -5.65
CA ILE A 39 34.87 -21.24 -4.86
C ILE A 39 35.48 -20.19 -5.78
N ALA A 40 36.15 -20.60 -6.86
CA ALA A 40 36.67 -19.67 -7.86
C ALA A 40 35.54 -18.84 -8.51
N ALA A 41 34.39 -19.45 -8.82
CA ALA A 41 33.23 -18.74 -9.35
C ALA A 41 32.67 -17.69 -8.38
N ILE A 42 32.66 -17.98 -7.07
CA ILE A 42 32.27 -17.00 -6.03
C ILE A 42 33.23 -15.80 -6.04
N ILE A 43 34.54 -16.05 -6.04
CA ILE A 43 35.57 -14.99 -6.04
C ILE A 43 35.45 -14.14 -7.31
N VAL A 44 35.36 -14.77 -8.48
CA VAL A 44 35.18 -14.08 -9.77
C VAL A 44 33.88 -13.27 -9.75
N GLY A 45 32.78 -13.85 -9.25
CA GLY A 45 31.49 -13.17 -9.12
C GLY A 45 31.57 -11.91 -8.26
N LEU A 46 32.27 -11.97 -7.12
CA LEU A 46 32.50 -10.81 -6.26
C LEU A 46 33.37 -9.74 -6.92
N ILE A 47 34.47 -10.13 -7.56
CA ILE A 47 35.37 -9.20 -8.26
C ILE A 47 34.63 -8.51 -9.41
N THR A 48 33.93 -9.28 -10.25
CA THR A 48 33.12 -8.74 -11.34
C THR A 48 32.02 -7.81 -10.83
N GLY A 49 31.31 -8.20 -9.77
CA GLY A 49 30.28 -7.37 -9.16
C GLY A 49 30.83 -6.03 -8.63
N TYR A 50 31.98 -6.06 -7.96
CA TYR A 50 32.65 -4.85 -7.48
C TYR A 50 33.13 -3.94 -8.62
N LEU A 51 33.72 -4.51 -9.68
CA LEU A 51 34.16 -3.75 -10.85
C LEU A 51 32.99 -3.07 -11.54
N ILE A 52 31.88 -3.79 -11.75
CA ILE A 52 30.68 -3.25 -12.41
C ILE A 52 30.03 -2.16 -11.56
N GLU A 53 29.96 -2.33 -10.23
CA GLU A 53 29.46 -1.28 -9.34
C GLU A 53 30.28 0.01 -9.44
N LYS A 54 31.61 -0.10 -9.56
CA LYS A 54 32.50 1.07 -9.62
C LYS A 54 32.55 1.74 -11.00
N THR A 55 32.37 0.99 -12.09
CA THR A 55 32.44 1.52 -13.46
C THR A 55 31.10 1.93 -14.04
N SER A 56 29.99 1.42 -13.51
CA SER A 56 28.66 1.80 -13.97
C SER A 56 28.34 3.24 -13.59
N PRO A 57 27.63 4.01 -14.46
CA PRO A 57 27.18 5.34 -14.10
C PRO A 57 26.27 5.25 -12.86
N PRO A 58 26.38 6.20 -11.90
CA PRO A 58 25.57 6.18 -10.70
C PRO A 58 24.08 6.29 -11.08
N VAL A 59 23.26 5.46 -10.45
CA VAL A 59 21.80 5.58 -10.53
C VAL A 59 21.35 6.32 -9.28
N TYR A 60 20.63 7.42 -9.46
CA TYR A 60 20.01 8.19 -8.39
C TYR A 60 18.57 7.75 -8.23
N LYS A 61 18.19 7.39 -7.00
CA LYS A 61 16.80 7.13 -6.62
C LYS A 61 16.24 8.33 -5.85
N SER A 62 15.10 8.83 -6.28
CA SER A 62 14.31 9.84 -5.57
C SER A 62 12.89 9.33 -5.35
N SER A 63 12.24 9.80 -4.29
CA SER A 63 10.94 9.27 -3.86
C SER A 63 10.07 10.33 -3.19
N ILE A 64 8.77 10.24 -3.41
CA ILE A 64 7.75 10.98 -2.66
C ILE A 64 6.79 10.03 -1.96
N SER A 65 6.26 10.46 -0.82
CA SER A 65 5.15 9.79 -0.16
C SER A 65 3.87 10.58 -0.42
N VAL A 66 2.83 9.89 -0.87
CA VAL A 66 1.52 10.48 -1.17
C VAL A 66 0.41 9.82 -0.36
N LYS A 67 -0.59 10.60 0.03
CA LYS A 67 -1.83 10.16 0.66
C LYS A 67 -2.97 10.31 -0.35
N GLN A 68 -3.64 9.20 -0.64
CA GLN A 68 -4.81 9.16 -1.48
C GLN A 68 -6.05 9.57 -0.68
N ASN A 69 -6.70 10.67 -1.04
CA ASN A 69 -7.98 11.06 -0.43
C ASN A 69 -9.19 10.50 -1.20
N TYR A 70 -8.96 10.04 -2.43
CA TYR A 70 -9.90 9.32 -3.29
C TYR A 70 -9.26 8.01 -3.79
N GLN A 71 -10.02 7.12 -4.43
CA GLN A 71 -9.51 5.84 -4.94
C GLN A 71 -8.69 6.01 -6.22
N THR A 72 -7.57 6.73 -6.14
CA THR A 72 -6.71 7.07 -7.29
C THR A 72 -5.71 5.99 -7.66
N GLY A 73 -5.52 4.99 -6.80
CA GLY A 73 -4.40 4.07 -6.86
C GLY A 73 -4.31 3.31 -8.16
N GLU A 74 -5.42 2.85 -8.72
CA GLU A 74 -5.41 2.15 -10.00
C GLU A 74 -4.90 3.05 -11.14
N ASN A 75 -5.28 4.33 -11.14
CA ASN A 75 -4.78 5.31 -12.10
C ASN A 75 -3.31 5.62 -11.86
N LEU A 76 -2.87 5.79 -10.61
CA LEU A 76 -1.46 5.99 -10.28
C LEU A 76 -0.58 4.84 -10.77
N TYR A 77 -0.96 3.59 -10.47
CA TYR A 77 -0.23 2.41 -10.93
C TYR A 77 -0.27 2.29 -12.46
N GLY A 78 -1.42 2.61 -13.08
CA GLY A 78 -1.58 2.68 -14.52
C GLY A 78 -0.62 3.68 -15.18
N SER A 79 -0.52 4.90 -14.65
CA SER A 79 0.42 5.92 -15.12
C SER A 79 1.87 5.48 -15.00
N ILE A 80 2.26 4.91 -13.86
CA ILE A 80 3.62 4.41 -13.65
C ILE A 80 3.97 3.27 -14.62
N ASN A 81 3.04 2.35 -14.84
CA ASN A 81 3.18 1.28 -15.83
C ASN A 81 3.29 1.84 -17.26
N TYR A 82 2.51 2.86 -17.59
CA TYR A 82 2.57 3.54 -18.88
C TYR A 82 3.93 4.21 -19.11
N TYR A 83 4.46 4.95 -18.13
CA TYR A 83 5.78 5.59 -18.24
C TYR A 83 6.91 4.56 -18.40
N ASN A 84 6.84 3.46 -17.65
CA ASN A 84 7.78 2.34 -17.82
C ASN A 84 7.64 1.67 -19.19
N GLY A 85 6.43 1.62 -19.76
CA GLY A 85 6.19 1.19 -21.14
C GLY A 85 6.91 2.09 -22.15
N LEU A 86 6.74 3.42 -22.05
CA LEU A 86 7.42 4.38 -22.91
C LEU A 86 8.95 4.27 -22.82
N LEU A 87 9.50 4.08 -21.62
CA LEU A 87 10.93 3.84 -21.42
C LEU A 87 11.42 2.57 -22.14
N ARG A 88 10.67 1.47 -22.03
CA ARG A 88 11.01 0.19 -22.67
C ARG A 88 10.97 0.32 -24.19
N ASP A 89 9.98 1.02 -24.71
CA ASP A 89 9.75 1.20 -26.14
C ASP A 89 10.65 2.34 -26.71
N ARG A 90 11.42 3.01 -25.84
CA ARG A 90 12.33 4.13 -26.13
C ARG A 90 11.62 5.37 -26.71
N ASP A 91 10.34 5.53 -26.39
CA ASP A 91 9.54 6.68 -26.79
C ASP A 91 9.77 7.87 -25.84
N TYR A 92 10.99 8.40 -25.89
CA TYR A 92 11.41 9.47 -25.01
C TYR A 92 10.71 10.79 -25.31
N GLN A 93 10.20 11.00 -26.53
CA GLN A 93 9.52 12.23 -26.89
C GLN A 93 8.18 12.35 -26.15
N ILE A 94 7.36 11.29 -26.21
CA ILE A 94 6.09 11.26 -25.48
C ILE A 94 6.34 11.28 -23.97
N LEU A 95 7.36 10.56 -23.49
CA LEU A 95 7.71 10.57 -22.08
C LEU A 95 8.09 11.97 -21.58
N ALA A 96 8.85 12.74 -22.37
CA ALA A 96 9.21 14.11 -22.02
C ALA A 96 7.97 15.01 -21.91
N GLU A 97 7.05 14.88 -22.87
CA GLU A 97 5.84 15.69 -22.95
C GLU A 97 4.92 15.43 -21.75
N VAL A 98 4.63 14.15 -21.46
CA VAL A 98 3.69 13.78 -20.39
C VAL A 98 4.25 14.06 -18.99
N LEU A 99 5.57 14.03 -18.81
CA LEU A 99 6.23 14.31 -17.54
C LEU A 99 6.80 15.73 -17.42
N GLY A 100 6.64 16.57 -18.44
CA GLY A 100 7.17 17.94 -18.48
C GLY A 100 8.69 18.01 -18.24
N LEU A 101 9.45 17.09 -18.84
CA LEU A 101 10.90 17.02 -18.67
C LEU A 101 11.60 18.08 -19.53
N LEU A 102 12.49 18.87 -18.92
CA LEU A 102 13.36 19.80 -19.61
C LEU A 102 14.66 19.12 -20.06
N SER A 103 15.11 18.11 -19.31
CA SER A 103 16.29 17.30 -19.60
C SER A 103 15.97 16.01 -20.35
N SER A 104 17.02 15.32 -20.82
CA SER A 104 16.91 14.10 -21.64
C SER A 104 16.25 12.94 -20.86
N PRO A 105 15.04 12.49 -21.24
CA PRO A 105 14.35 11.37 -20.60
C PRO A 105 15.10 10.04 -20.72
N LYS A 106 16.11 9.97 -21.59
CA LYS A 106 16.98 8.81 -21.81
C LYS A 106 17.76 8.40 -20.56
N GLU A 107 17.97 9.33 -19.65
CA GLU A 107 18.70 9.08 -18.40
C GLU A 107 17.81 8.43 -17.34
N ILE A 108 16.48 8.48 -17.50
CA ILE A 108 15.54 7.82 -16.61
C ILE A 108 15.64 6.31 -16.82
N VAL A 109 15.85 5.59 -15.73
CA VAL A 109 15.96 4.14 -15.70
C VAL A 109 14.58 3.51 -15.50
N GLY A 110 13.73 4.10 -14.67
CA GLY A 110 12.40 3.57 -14.40
C GLY A 110 11.68 4.27 -13.25
N PHE A 111 10.40 3.92 -13.13
CA PHE A 111 9.50 4.38 -12.09
C PHE A 111 9.02 3.19 -11.25
N GLU A 112 8.86 3.39 -9.95
CA GLU A 112 8.34 2.39 -9.01
C GLU A 112 7.21 3.03 -8.20
N ILE A 113 6.20 2.24 -7.85
CA ILE A 113 5.15 2.64 -6.91
C ILE A 113 4.86 1.46 -5.99
N GLU A 114 4.79 1.74 -4.69
CA GLU A 114 4.58 0.72 -3.65
C GLU A 114 3.76 1.29 -2.50
N PRO A 115 2.97 0.47 -1.79
CA PRO A 115 2.20 0.93 -0.65
C PRO A 115 3.11 1.19 0.56
N ILE A 116 2.78 2.23 1.33
CA ILE A 116 3.42 2.48 2.63
C ILE A 116 2.49 1.89 3.69
N ILE A 117 2.77 0.65 4.06
CA ILE A 117 1.93 -0.12 4.99
C ILE A 117 2.81 -0.98 5.91
N THR A 118 2.46 -1.02 7.20
CA THR A 118 3.08 -1.95 8.16
C THR A 118 2.17 -3.15 8.43
N ASP A 119 2.72 -4.22 8.99
CA ASP A 119 1.91 -5.38 9.41
C ASP A 119 0.81 -5.00 10.41
N ASN A 120 1.08 -4.04 11.30
CA ASN A 120 0.09 -3.53 12.25
C ASN A 120 -1.04 -2.79 11.53
N ASP A 121 -0.72 -1.98 10.52
CA ASP A 121 -1.75 -1.30 9.73
C ASP A 121 -2.61 -2.31 8.96
N MET A 122 -2.00 -3.40 8.46
CA MET A 122 -2.72 -4.48 7.80
C MET A 122 -3.70 -5.18 8.75
N LEU A 123 -3.33 -5.38 10.01
CA LEU A 123 -4.23 -5.92 11.04
C LEU A 123 -5.41 -4.99 11.30
N VAL A 124 -5.18 -3.67 11.40
CA VAL A 124 -6.26 -2.69 11.58
C VAL A 124 -7.19 -2.66 10.36
N MET A 125 -6.64 -2.74 9.14
CA MET A 125 -7.45 -2.84 7.93
C MET A 125 -8.28 -4.12 7.89
N PHE A 126 -7.70 -5.24 8.32
CA PHE A 126 -8.39 -6.52 8.42
C PHE A 126 -9.53 -6.46 9.45
N ASP A 127 -9.28 -5.93 10.64
CA ASP A 127 -10.32 -5.77 11.68
C ASP A 127 -11.51 -4.94 11.16
N LYS A 128 -11.21 -3.80 10.51
CA LYS A 128 -12.24 -2.96 9.87
C LYS A 128 -13.02 -3.70 8.78
N TYR A 129 -12.32 -4.48 7.96
CA TYR A 129 -12.95 -5.29 6.91
C TYR A 129 -13.87 -6.35 7.51
N MET A 130 -13.41 -7.06 8.55
CA MET A 130 -14.18 -8.08 9.27
C MET A 130 -15.42 -7.50 9.96
N GLY A 131 -15.32 -6.30 10.54
CA GLY A 131 -16.46 -5.61 11.14
C GLY A 131 -17.57 -5.24 10.15
N GLY A 132 -17.28 -5.21 8.85
CA GLY A 132 -18.27 -4.97 7.78
C GLY A 132 -18.98 -6.24 7.28
N LEU A 133 -18.58 -7.42 7.76
CA LEU A 133 -19.11 -8.71 7.32
C LEU A 133 -20.10 -9.28 8.33
N ASP A 134 -21.06 -10.06 7.84
CA ASP A 134 -21.88 -10.90 8.71
C ASP A 134 -21.05 -12.03 9.34
N SER A 135 -21.52 -12.58 10.46
CA SER A 135 -20.78 -13.59 11.22
C SER A 135 -20.49 -14.86 10.43
N LEU A 136 -21.34 -15.24 9.46
CA LEU A 136 -21.11 -16.43 8.62
C LEU A 136 -20.00 -16.16 7.60
N ALA A 137 -19.99 -14.98 6.98
CA ALA A 137 -18.93 -14.57 6.06
C ALA A 137 -17.59 -14.38 6.79
N ALA A 138 -17.61 -13.68 7.94
CA ALA A 138 -16.45 -13.48 8.80
C ALA A 138 -15.79 -14.81 9.20
N SER A 139 -16.59 -15.84 9.55
CA SER A 139 -16.03 -17.15 9.94
C SER A 139 -15.23 -17.87 8.85
N LYS A 140 -15.35 -17.44 7.58
CA LYS A 140 -14.71 -18.08 6.43
C LYS A 140 -13.46 -17.37 5.92
N ILE A 141 -13.17 -16.18 6.42
CA ILE A 141 -12.05 -15.38 5.93
C ILE A 141 -10.97 -15.34 6.99
N ASP A 142 -9.78 -15.80 6.61
CA ASP A 142 -8.59 -15.68 7.44
C ASP A 142 -7.76 -14.45 7.05
N TYR A 143 -6.92 -14.00 7.99
CA TYR A 143 -6.04 -12.86 7.78
C TYR A 143 -5.06 -13.06 6.61
N LYS A 144 -4.58 -14.28 6.41
CA LYS A 144 -3.52 -14.58 5.43
C LYS A 144 -4.07 -14.49 4.00
N ASP A 145 -5.28 -14.99 3.79
CA ASP A 145 -6.02 -14.90 2.54
C ASP A 145 -6.38 -13.45 2.25
N TYR A 146 -6.82 -12.68 3.26
CA TYR A 146 -7.04 -11.24 3.10
C TYR A 146 -5.76 -10.50 2.68
N ALA A 147 -4.67 -10.69 3.42
CA ALA A 147 -3.40 -10.02 3.18
C ALA A 147 -2.78 -10.37 1.82
N LYS A 148 -3.06 -11.56 1.27
CA LYS A 148 -2.60 -11.97 -0.06
C LYS A 148 -3.46 -11.39 -1.20
N ASN A 149 -4.74 -11.12 -0.94
CA ASN A 149 -5.69 -10.71 -1.97
C ASN A 149 -5.90 -9.20 -2.05
N ILE A 150 -5.58 -8.45 -0.98
CA ILE A 150 -5.63 -6.99 -1.03
C ILE A 150 -4.68 -6.48 -2.11
N ARG A 151 -5.17 -5.53 -2.92
CA ARG A 151 -4.39 -4.94 -4.00
C ARG A 151 -3.56 -3.79 -3.45
N ASP A 152 -2.29 -3.74 -3.82
CA ASP A 152 -1.35 -2.71 -3.38
C ASP A 152 -1.87 -1.28 -3.58
N TYR A 153 -2.54 -1.04 -4.71
CA TYR A 153 -3.10 0.28 -5.03
C TYR A 153 -4.25 0.72 -4.11
N LYS A 154 -4.87 -0.18 -3.33
CA LYS A 154 -5.95 0.15 -2.39
C LYS A 154 -5.44 0.79 -1.09
N HIS A 155 -4.14 0.74 -0.80
CA HIS A 155 -3.60 1.33 0.42
C HIS A 155 -3.60 2.86 0.36
N ARG A 156 -4.05 3.51 1.43
CA ARG A 156 -4.20 4.99 1.49
C ARG A 156 -2.89 5.73 1.21
N TYR A 157 -1.77 5.22 1.72
CA TYR A 157 -0.46 5.82 1.55
C TYR A 157 0.36 5.04 0.52
N GLN A 158 1.00 5.76 -0.40
CA GLN A 158 1.81 5.19 -1.47
C GLN A 158 3.14 5.92 -1.54
N GLN A 159 4.19 5.21 -1.93
CA GLN A 159 5.49 5.77 -2.24
C GLN A 159 5.71 5.66 -3.74
N ILE A 160 5.97 6.78 -4.39
CA ILE A 160 6.35 6.83 -5.81
C ILE A 160 7.84 7.12 -5.86
N SER A 161 8.58 6.31 -6.62
CA SER A 161 10.02 6.47 -6.80
C SER A 161 10.40 6.57 -8.28
N ILE A 162 11.45 7.32 -8.55
CA ILE A 162 12.11 7.41 -9.85
C ILE A 162 13.58 7.03 -9.69
N LYS A 163 14.08 6.25 -10.65
CA LYS A 163 15.52 5.96 -10.81
C LYS A 163 16.02 6.63 -12.08
N SER A 164 17.10 7.40 -11.99
CA SER A 164 17.71 8.10 -13.14
C SER A 164 19.23 8.16 -13.02
N ARG A 165 19.95 8.22 -14.14
CA ARG A 165 21.41 8.42 -14.18
C ARG A 165 21.81 9.87 -13.94
N THR A 166 20.86 10.79 -13.98
CA THR A 166 21.04 12.21 -13.65
C THR A 166 20.11 12.61 -12.51
N ARG A 167 20.51 13.64 -11.76
CA ARG A 167 19.71 14.18 -10.64
C ARG A 167 18.68 15.23 -11.06
N ALA A 168 18.67 15.63 -12.33
CA ALA A 168 17.85 16.73 -12.81
C ALA A 168 16.36 16.34 -12.84
N ASP A 169 15.50 17.32 -12.53
CA ASP A 169 14.04 17.32 -12.77
C ASP A 169 13.15 16.40 -11.93
N PHE A 170 13.63 15.77 -10.86
CA PHE A 170 12.78 14.90 -10.02
C PHE A 170 11.53 15.60 -9.49
N ASN A 171 11.65 16.84 -9.00
CA ASN A 171 10.50 17.58 -8.48
C ASN A 171 9.42 17.83 -9.56
N ASN A 172 9.84 18.23 -10.77
CA ASN A 172 8.92 18.48 -11.89
C ASN A 172 8.20 17.19 -12.30
N VAL A 173 8.95 16.09 -12.40
CA VAL A 173 8.38 14.77 -12.69
C VAL A 173 7.30 14.40 -11.68
N PHE A 174 7.60 14.48 -10.39
CA PHE A 174 6.63 14.15 -9.34
C PHE A 174 5.41 15.07 -9.36
N THR A 175 5.62 16.37 -9.56
CA THR A 175 4.53 17.36 -9.69
C THR A 175 3.61 17.01 -10.86
N ASN A 176 4.16 16.63 -12.01
CA ASN A 176 3.36 16.26 -13.18
C ASN A 176 2.67 14.90 -13.01
N ILE A 177 3.30 13.92 -12.35
CA ILE A 177 2.65 12.65 -12.02
C ILE A 177 1.42 12.89 -11.14
N VAL A 178 1.54 13.70 -10.09
CA VAL A 178 0.42 14.04 -9.21
C VAL A 178 -0.62 14.88 -9.96
N GLY A 179 -0.19 15.90 -10.69
CA GLY A 179 -1.06 16.79 -11.46
C GLY A 179 -1.89 16.06 -12.52
N ASN A 180 -1.34 15.04 -13.18
CA ASN A 180 -2.09 14.20 -14.14
C ASN A 180 -3.27 13.46 -13.48
N ILE A 181 -3.16 13.13 -12.18
CA ILE A 181 -4.25 12.51 -11.44
C ILE A 181 -5.22 13.57 -10.92
N GLU A 182 -4.72 14.69 -10.42
CA GLU A 182 -5.55 15.78 -9.90
C GLU A 182 -6.40 16.45 -10.99
N THR A 183 -5.95 16.45 -12.24
CA THR A 183 -6.69 17.01 -13.38
C THR A 183 -7.64 16.02 -14.04
N ASN A 184 -7.68 14.77 -13.58
CA ASN A 184 -8.59 13.77 -14.13
C ASN A 184 -10.05 14.13 -13.83
N LEU A 185 -10.85 14.26 -14.88
CA LEU A 185 -12.23 14.74 -14.80
C LEU A 185 -13.12 13.90 -13.85
N PHE A 186 -12.89 12.60 -13.76
CA PHE A 186 -13.65 11.74 -12.84
C PHE A 186 -13.38 12.14 -11.38
N PHE A 187 -12.12 12.29 -10.99
CA PHE A 187 -11.76 12.64 -9.61
C PHE A 187 -12.12 14.09 -9.26
N VAL A 188 -11.97 15.02 -10.22
CA VAL A 188 -12.42 16.41 -10.03
C VAL A 188 -13.93 16.46 -9.77
N ASN A 189 -14.72 15.72 -10.55
CA ASN A 189 -16.18 15.70 -10.36
C ASN A 189 -16.58 15.08 -9.02
N GLU A 190 -15.96 13.96 -8.62
CA GLU A 190 -16.22 13.35 -7.31
C GLU A 190 -15.82 14.29 -6.17
N GLN A 191 -14.67 14.96 -6.29
CA GLN A 191 -14.26 15.95 -5.31
C GLN A 191 -15.26 17.10 -5.18
N LEU A 192 -15.73 17.66 -6.29
CA LEU A 192 -16.70 18.76 -6.26
C LEU A 192 -18.03 18.34 -5.63
N LYS A 193 -18.51 17.12 -5.90
CA LYS A 193 -19.71 16.57 -5.27
C LYS A 193 -19.53 16.45 -3.76
N ASP A 194 -18.47 15.79 -3.31
CA ASP A 194 -18.20 15.57 -1.90
C ASP A 194 -18.04 16.89 -1.13
N LEU A 195 -17.29 17.84 -1.68
CA LEU A 195 -17.10 19.15 -1.05
C LEU A 195 -18.41 19.94 -0.99
N SER A 196 -19.23 19.89 -2.05
CA SER A 196 -20.54 20.55 -2.06
C SER A 196 -21.50 19.93 -1.04
N GLU A 197 -21.51 18.61 -0.91
CA GLU A 197 -22.34 17.90 0.09
C GLU A 197 -21.92 18.29 1.51
N LEU A 198 -20.61 18.27 1.80
CA LEU A 198 -20.08 18.62 3.11
C LEU A 198 -20.37 20.07 3.50
N GLU A 199 -20.21 21.03 2.58
CA GLU A 199 -20.53 22.43 2.84
C GLU A 199 -22.04 22.66 3.03
N SER A 200 -22.89 21.95 2.28
CA SER A 200 -24.34 21.99 2.46
C SER A 200 -24.76 21.42 3.83
N ASN A 201 -24.16 20.29 4.24
CA ASN A 201 -24.40 19.68 5.54
C ASN A 201 -23.93 20.60 6.68
N LYS A 202 -22.74 21.17 6.56
CA LYS A 202 -22.20 22.16 7.52
C LYS A 202 -23.15 23.36 7.68
N THR A 203 -23.71 23.85 6.58
CA THR A 203 -24.68 24.96 6.60
C THR A 203 -25.97 24.54 7.32
N SER A 204 -26.50 23.36 6.99
CA SER A 204 -27.71 22.82 7.62
C SER A 204 -27.55 22.62 9.14
N LEU A 205 -26.37 22.14 9.59
CA LEU A 205 -26.06 21.99 11.02
C LEU A 205 -25.93 23.34 11.74
N LYS A 206 -25.34 24.35 11.09
CA LYS A 206 -25.30 25.72 11.64
C LYS A 206 -26.71 26.30 11.78
N GLU A 207 -27.59 26.07 10.81
CA GLU A 207 -28.99 26.48 10.91
C GLU A 207 -29.73 25.73 12.01
N ALA A 208 -29.49 24.43 12.18
CA ALA A 208 -30.05 23.64 13.25
C ALA A 208 -29.62 24.16 14.63
N LEU A 209 -28.36 24.56 14.77
CA LEU A 209 -27.82 25.17 15.99
C LEU A 209 -28.54 26.49 16.32
N VAL A 210 -28.74 27.37 15.33
CA VAL A 210 -29.48 28.64 15.53
C VAL A 210 -30.95 28.38 15.92
N LYS A 211 -31.58 27.36 15.33
CA LYS A 211 -32.95 26.95 15.70
C LYS A 211 -33.00 26.38 17.11
N SER A 212 -32.00 25.61 17.52
CA SER A 212 -31.86 25.07 18.87
C SER A 212 -31.71 26.18 19.90
N ASP A 213 -30.84 27.17 19.65
CA ASP A 213 -30.68 28.35 20.50
C ASP A 213 -32.03 29.08 20.70
N SER A 214 -32.79 29.26 19.62
CA SER A 214 -34.12 29.90 19.65
C SER A 214 -35.15 29.09 20.45
N LEU A 215 -35.09 27.76 20.33
CA LEU A 215 -35.96 26.84 21.09
C LEU A 215 -35.63 26.87 22.58
N GLN A 216 -34.34 26.89 22.94
CA GLN A 216 -33.90 27.02 24.33
C GLN A 216 -34.35 28.34 24.95
N GLU A 217 -34.25 29.44 24.22
CA GLU A 217 -34.74 30.75 24.70
C GLU A 217 -36.26 30.73 24.93
N THR A 218 -37.00 30.15 23.98
CA THR A 218 -38.46 30.01 24.10
C THR A 218 -38.83 29.13 25.29
N TYR A 219 -38.14 28.01 25.47
CA TYR A 219 -38.35 27.10 26.59
C TYR A 219 -38.06 27.78 27.93
N LYS A 220 -36.93 28.48 28.04
CA LYS A 220 -36.58 29.29 29.22
C LYS A 220 -37.68 30.30 29.56
N ARG A 221 -38.20 31.02 28.56
CA ARG A 221 -39.29 32.00 28.75
C ARG A 221 -40.57 31.34 29.28
N VAL A 222 -40.93 30.16 28.80
CA VAL A 222 -42.10 29.40 29.27
C VAL A 222 -41.93 28.98 30.73
N LEU A 223 -40.74 28.52 31.12
CA LEU A 223 -40.46 28.18 32.53
C LEU A 223 -40.55 29.42 33.44
N GLU A 224 -39.99 30.55 33.01
CA GLU A 224 -40.04 31.80 33.78
C GLU A 224 -41.49 32.29 33.99
N GLN A 225 -42.36 32.14 32.98
CA GLN A 225 -43.78 32.51 33.08
C GLN A 225 -44.60 31.60 34.01
N GLN A 226 -44.23 30.33 34.15
CA GLN A 226 -44.88 29.40 35.09
C GLN A 226 -44.54 29.68 36.56
N ILE A 227 -43.49 30.46 36.83
CA ILE A 227 -43.01 30.80 38.18
C ILE A 227 -43.63 32.12 38.68
N ASP A 228 -44.31 32.90 37.84
CA ASP A 228 -44.88 34.21 38.19
C ASP A 228 -46.08 34.06 39.17
N PRO A 229 -46.03 34.61 40.41
CA PRO A 229 -46.91 34.22 41.52
C PRO A 229 -48.30 34.89 41.51
N LYS A 230 -48.86 35.20 40.33
CA LYS A 230 -50.21 35.78 40.21
C LYS A 230 -51.26 34.73 39.95
N THR A 231 -51.36 33.75 40.84
CA THR A 231 -52.62 33.01 41.11
C THR A 231 -52.51 32.32 42.46
N THR A 232 -52.90 33.04 43.50
CA THR A 232 -53.47 32.42 44.70
C THR A 232 -54.71 31.64 44.28
N SER A 233 -54.58 30.32 44.17
CA SER A 233 -55.71 29.41 44.25
C SER A 233 -55.28 28.22 45.09
N GLU A 234 -55.66 28.30 46.37
CA GLU A 234 -55.67 27.20 47.31
C GLU A 234 -56.37 26.01 46.67
N ILE A 235 -55.68 24.89 46.44
CA ILE A 235 -56.21 23.52 46.49
C ILE A 235 -55.01 22.55 46.61
N GLY A 236 -54.98 21.80 47.72
CA GLY A 236 -54.49 20.41 47.77
C GLY A 236 -53.00 20.15 47.56
N ILE A 237 -52.21 20.26 48.62
CA ILE A 237 -50.86 19.67 48.69
C ILE A 237 -51.00 18.14 48.77
N THR A 238 -50.76 17.45 47.66
CA THR A 238 -50.33 16.04 47.66
C THR A 238 -48.93 15.95 47.09
N PHE A 239 -47.95 15.78 47.99
CA PHE A 239 -46.60 15.34 47.66
C PHE A 239 -46.62 13.85 47.30
N GLU A 240 -47.10 13.50 46.11
CA GLU A 240 -46.77 12.21 45.50
C GLU A 240 -45.48 12.39 44.70
N GLY A 241 -44.40 11.88 45.28
CA GLY A 241 -43.07 11.91 44.68
C GLY A 241 -42.98 11.02 43.45
N ASN A 242 -43.05 11.62 42.26
CA ASN A 242 -42.50 11.00 41.05
C ASN A 242 -42.12 12.02 39.94
N ASN A 243 -41.53 13.17 40.30
CA ASN A 243 -41.09 14.19 39.34
C ASN A 243 -39.68 13.92 38.79
N GLU A 244 -39.44 12.72 38.25
CA GLU A 244 -38.24 12.46 37.42
C GLU A 244 -38.33 13.13 36.03
N LYS A 245 -39.52 13.62 35.62
CA LYS A 245 -39.78 14.11 34.25
C LYS A 245 -39.38 15.56 33.96
N ASP A 246 -39.15 16.39 34.97
CA ASP A 246 -38.89 17.83 34.78
C ASP A 246 -37.39 18.21 34.77
N LYS A 247 -36.48 17.24 34.93
CA LYS A 247 -35.07 17.55 35.28
C LYS A 247 -34.02 17.50 34.17
N THR A 248 -34.34 17.32 32.89
CA THR A 248 -33.26 17.10 31.90
C THR A 248 -33.41 17.71 30.50
N ARG A 249 -34.52 18.35 30.12
CA ARG A 249 -34.73 18.73 28.69
C ARG A 249 -33.80 19.84 28.21
N GLU A 250 -33.49 20.83 29.03
CA GLU A 250 -32.53 21.90 28.69
C GLU A 250 -31.11 21.36 28.63
N PHE A 251 -30.79 20.44 29.54
CA PHE A 251 -29.51 19.74 29.53
C PHE A 251 -29.36 18.86 28.27
N ASP A 252 -30.43 18.19 27.86
CA ASP A 252 -30.47 17.38 26.65
C ASP A 252 -30.33 18.26 25.39
N LEU A 253 -31.00 19.42 25.33
CA LEU A 253 -30.83 20.40 24.25
C LEU A 253 -29.39 20.94 24.18
N TYR A 254 -28.81 21.29 25.33
CA TYR A 254 -27.42 21.74 25.41
C TYR A 254 -26.43 20.66 24.95
N LYS A 255 -26.66 19.40 25.36
CA LYS A 255 -25.85 18.27 24.92
C LYS A 255 -25.95 18.04 23.41
N ASN A 256 -27.15 18.18 22.83
CA ASN A 256 -27.33 18.11 21.38
C ASN A 256 -26.57 19.24 20.66
N ASP A 257 -26.55 20.47 21.20
CA ASP A 257 -25.78 21.56 20.61
C ASP A 257 -24.27 21.29 20.62
N ILE A 258 -23.75 20.69 21.69
CA ILE A 258 -22.34 20.26 21.74
C ILE A 258 -22.06 19.25 20.63
N ASP A 259 -22.94 18.27 20.44
CA ASP A 259 -22.80 17.26 19.38
C ASP A 259 -22.84 17.89 17.98
N LEU A 260 -23.79 18.80 17.72
CA LEU A 260 -23.87 19.56 16.47
C LEU A 260 -22.58 20.36 16.21
N ARG A 261 -22.03 21.02 17.23
CA ARG A 261 -20.77 21.78 17.12
C ARG A 261 -19.58 20.86 16.84
N GLN A 262 -19.50 19.72 17.51
CA GLN A 262 -18.47 18.72 17.24
C GLN A 262 -18.57 18.21 15.80
N ARG A 263 -19.79 17.92 15.33
CA ARG A 263 -20.04 17.50 13.95
C ARG A 263 -19.61 18.55 12.92
N ILE A 264 -19.83 19.83 13.19
CA ILE A 264 -19.35 20.93 12.34
C ILE A 264 -17.82 20.93 12.25
N ILE A 265 -17.12 20.69 13.37
CA ILE A 265 -15.65 20.62 13.39
C ILE A 265 -15.15 19.42 12.58
N ASP A 266 -15.79 18.27 12.72
CA ASP A 266 -15.42 17.06 11.99
C ASP A 266 -15.62 17.26 10.48
N ILE A 267 -16.75 17.86 10.06
CA ILE A 267 -16.98 18.22 8.66
C ILE A 267 -15.93 19.21 8.14
N ASP A 268 -15.52 20.20 8.93
CA ASP A 268 -14.46 21.14 8.53
C ASP A 268 -13.12 20.44 8.29
N ARG A 269 -12.80 19.42 9.10
CA ARG A 269 -11.63 18.56 8.88
C ARG A 269 -11.78 17.72 7.62
N GLU A 270 -12.94 17.12 7.39
CA GLU A 270 -13.21 16.33 6.20
C GLU A 270 -13.10 17.16 4.91
N ILE A 271 -13.60 18.40 4.91
CA ILE A 271 -13.46 19.34 3.78
C ILE A 271 -11.98 19.61 3.48
N LYS A 272 -11.18 19.86 4.51
CA LYS A 272 -9.73 20.10 4.35
C LYS A 272 -9.01 18.87 3.81
N ASP A 273 -9.35 17.68 4.32
CA ASP A 273 -8.79 16.41 3.86
C ASP A 273 -9.18 16.09 2.41
N LYS A 274 -10.40 16.42 1.99
CA LYS A 274 -10.92 16.15 0.64
C LYS A 274 -10.59 17.24 -0.39
N LYS A 275 -10.02 18.37 0.05
CA LYS A 275 -9.66 19.51 -0.80
C LYS A 275 -8.61 19.17 -1.86
N ASN A 276 -7.72 18.23 -1.57
CA ASN A 276 -6.76 17.71 -2.54
C ASN A 276 -7.13 16.27 -2.88
N ILE A 277 -7.04 15.90 -4.15
CA ILE A 277 -7.31 14.51 -4.57
C ILE A 277 -6.21 13.57 -4.04
N ILE A 278 -4.96 14.05 -4.06
CA ILE A 278 -3.78 13.41 -3.48
C ILE A 278 -3.01 14.46 -2.68
N ASP A 279 -2.62 14.15 -1.44
CA ASP A 279 -1.68 14.98 -0.68
C ASP A 279 -0.25 14.45 -0.81
N VAL A 280 0.72 15.33 -1.09
CA VAL A 280 2.14 15.01 -1.00
C VAL A 280 2.62 15.26 0.43
N ILE A 281 3.06 14.20 1.14
CA ILE A 281 3.43 14.27 2.56
C ILE A 281 4.91 14.58 2.73
N SER A 282 5.77 13.86 2.01
CA SER A 282 7.21 13.96 2.15
C SER A 282 7.87 13.95 0.78
N SER A 283 8.74 14.93 0.57
CA SER A 283 9.56 15.08 -0.62
C SER A 283 11.03 14.83 -0.28
N LYS A 284 11.56 13.65 -0.62
CA LYS A 284 13.02 13.46 -0.74
C LYS A 284 13.49 13.89 -2.15
N GLN A 285 12.92 14.98 -2.66
CA GLN A 285 12.92 15.33 -4.08
C GLN A 285 14.26 15.92 -4.55
N ASP A 286 14.95 16.70 -3.72
CA ASP A 286 15.93 17.67 -4.21
C ASP A 286 17.27 17.11 -4.67
N ASN A 287 17.64 15.87 -4.32
CA ASN A 287 18.92 15.30 -4.78
C ASN A 287 18.97 13.78 -4.95
N GLY A 288 17.92 13.06 -4.55
CA GLY A 288 17.93 11.60 -4.49
C GLY A 288 19.12 11.05 -3.69
N PHE A 289 19.29 9.73 -3.70
CA PHE A 289 20.48 9.06 -3.17
C PHE A 289 21.00 8.06 -4.21
N VAL A 290 22.29 7.72 -4.15
CA VAL A 290 22.87 6.72 -5.05
C VAL A 290 22.32 5.35 -4.70
N ASP A 291 21.69 4.70 -5.68
CA ASP A 291 21.15 3.36 -5.60
C ASP A 291 22.11 2.36 -6.26
N ASN A 292 22.79 1.57 -5.42
CA ASN A 292 23.70 0.50 -5.85
C ASN A 292 22.98 -0.86 -5.94
N THR A 293 21.66 -0.87 -6.09
CA THR A 293 20.87 -2.08 -6.26
C THR A 293 20.46 -2.30 -7.71
N LYS A 294 20.29 -3.57 -8.06
CA LYS A 294 19.77 -4.03 -9.34
C LYS A 294 18.53 -4.88 -9.07
N ASN A 295 17.43 -4.54 -9.72
CA ASN A 295 16.20 -5.31 -9.64
C ASN A 295 16.32 -6.53 -10.57
N PHE A 296 16.06 -7.73 -10.03
CA PHE A 296 15.96 -8.97 -10.79
C PHE A 296 14.82 -9.83 -10.23
N ILE A 297 13.84 -10.17 -11.07
CA ILE A 297 12.65 -10.99 -10.70
C ILE A 297 11.96 -10.45 -9.42
N GLY A 298 11.73 -9.14 -9.35
CA GLY A 298 11.05 -8.51 -8.21
C GLY A 298 11.88 -8.35 -6.93
N ILE A 299 13.16 -8.72 -6.92
CA ILE A 299 14.07 -8.55 -5.76
C ILE A 299 15.16 -7.53 -6.12
N ALA A 300 15.32 -6.51 -5.28
CA ALA A 300 16.41 -5.54 -5.38
C ALA A 300 17.65 -6.10 -4.67
N LEU A 301 18.70 -6.44 -5.42
CA LEU A 301 19.95 -6.96 -4.88
C LEU A 301 21.11 -5.99 -5.13
N PRO A 302 22.04 -5.79 -4.18
CA PRO A 302 23.28 -5.07 -4.44
C PRO A 302 24.05 -5.69 -5.63
N TYR A 303 24.68 -4.86 -6.45
CA TYR A 303 25.43 -5.32 -7.64
C TYR A 303 26.39 -6.48 -7.35
N LYS A 304 27.12 -6.43 -6.22
CA LYS A 304 28.03 -7.51 -5.79
C LYS A 304 27.33 -8.85 -5.61
N GLN A 305 26.17 -8.84 -4.95
CA GLN A 305 25.39 -10.04 -4.68
C GLN A 305 24.75 -10.58 -5.97
N PHE A 306 24.21 -9.68 -6.81
CA PHE A 306 23.63 -10.06 -8.09
C PHE A 306 24.64 -10.81 -8.97
N TYR A 307 25.83 -10.24 -9.19
CA TYR A 307 26.84 -10.87 -10.04
C TYR A 307 27.48 -12.12 -9.42
N LEU A 308 27.57 -12.19 -8.08
CA LEU A 308 27.93 -13.44 -7.38
C LEU A 308 26.97 -14.57 -7.73
N PHE A 309 25.66 -14.37 -7.51
CA PHE A 309 24.67 -15.41 -7.76
C PHE A 309 24.54 -15.74 -9.25
N PHE A 310 24.62 -14.73 -10.12
CA PHE A 310 24.54 -14.92 -11.57
C PHE A 310 25.69 -15.78 -12.10
N ILE A 311 26.94 -15.43 -11.80
CA ILE A 311 28.12 -16.17 -12.26
C ILE A 311 28.16 -17.56 -11.61
N PHE A 312 27.87 -17.66 -10.32
CA PHE A 312 27.79 -18.95 -9.64
C PHE A 312 26.76 -19.88 -10.29
N SER A 313 25.56 -19.36 -10.61
CA SER A 313 24.49 -20.15 -11.24
C SER A 313 24.88 -20.64 -12.64
N ILE A 314 25.51 -19.77 -13.46
CA ILE A 314 26.02 -20.15 -14.78
C ILE A 314 27.07 -21.26 -14.66
N VAL A 315 28.06 -21.11 -13.78
CA VAL A 315 29.13 -22.10 -13.60
C VAL A 315 28.56 -23.41 -13.06
N PHE A 316 27.66 -23.34 -12.08
CA PHE A 316 27.00 -24.50 -11.51
C PHE A 316 26.21 -25.28 -12.58
N MET A 317 25.44 -24.59 -13.41
CA MET A 317 24.65 -25.19 -14.48
C MET A 317 25.53 -25.79 -15.59
N ALA A 318 26.62 -25.11 -15.95
CA ALA A 318 27.61 -25.64 -16.89
C ALA A 318 28.25 -26.94 -16.35
N LEU A 319 28.65 -26.97 -15.08
CA LEU A 319 29.24 -28.16 -14.45
C LEU A 319 28.25 -29.32 -14.37
N LEU A 320 26.97 -29.06 -14.10
CA LEU A 320 25.90 -30.07 -14.14
C LEU A 320 25.74 -30.63 -15.57
N CYS A 321 25.73 -29.76 -16.57
CA CYS A 321 25.66 -30.16 -17.97
C CYS A 321 26.85 -31.06 -18.35
N PHE A 322 28.07 -30.70 -17.95
CA PHE A 322 29.25 -31.54 -18.18
C PHE A 322 29.17 -32.91 -17.50
N GLU A 323 28.67 -32.97 -16.27
CA GLU A 323 28.53 -34.25 -15.56
C GLU A 323 27.42 -35.11 -16.18
N PHE A 324 26.35 -34.48 -16.67
CA PHE A 324 25.29 -35.14 -17.41
C PHE A 324 25.78 -35.69 -18.76
N LEU A 325 26.56 -34.91 -19.52
CA LEU A 325 27.17 -35.38 -20.77
C LEU A 325 28.09 -36.58 -20.53
N LYS A 326 28.94 -36.52 -19.49
CA LYS A 326 29.77 -37.69 -19.10
C LYS A 326 28.96 -38.91 -18.71
N PHE A 327 27.80 -38.71 -18.09
CA PHE A 327 26.89 -39.80 -17.79
C PHE A 327 26.31 -40.40 -19.07
N LEU A 328 25.91 -39.58 -20.04
CA LEU A 328 25.41 -40.04 -21.35
C LEU A 328 26.48 -40.79 -22.16
N ASP A 329 27.73 -40.35 -22.12
CA ASP A 329 28.85 -41.00 -22.81
C ASP A 329 29.01 -42.47 -22.37
N LYS A 330 28.66 -42.80 -21.11
CA LYS A 330 28.67 -44.18 -20.60
C LYS A 330 27.62 -45.09 -21.25
N TYR A 331 26.58 -44.50 -21.85
CA TYR A 331 25.51 -45.22 -22.55
C TYR A 331 25.57 -45.03 -24.07
N SER A 332 26.62 -44.38 -24.58
CA SER A 332 26.85 -44.32 -26.03
C SER A 332 27.17 -45.74 -26.52
N PRO A 333 26.46 -46.25 -27.54
CA PRO A 333 26.83 -47.54 -28.15
C PRO A 333 28.25 -47.42 -28.72
N ASP A 334 29.10 -48.39 -28.39
CA ASP A 334 30.43 -48.52 -29.00
C ASP A 334 30.26 -48.55 -30.53
N LYS A 335 31.04 -47.70 -31.21
CA LYS A 335 31.11 -47.68 -32.68
C LYS A 335 32.00 -48.78 -33.20
#